data_AF-A0A935ZQV1-F1
#
_entry.id   AF-A0A935ZQV1-F1
#
_cell.length_a   1.000
_cell.length_b   1.000
_cell.length_c   1.000
_cell.angle_alpha   90.00
_cell.angle_beta   90.00
_cell.angle_gamma   90.00
#
_symmetry.space_group_name_H-M   'P 1'
#
loop_
_entity.id
_entity.type
_entity.pdbx_description
1 polymer ?
#
loop_
_entity_poly.entity_id
_entity_poly.type
_entity_poly.pdbx_seq_one_letter_code
_entity_poly.pdbx_strand_id
1 'polypeptide(L)'
;MDLEGHRRITARAMELLSERLGAARMSSVRSQLFSPASNADEGGMASRELGPPDFAVQRDILDVITLGHWRDRGQRHHFMRTRAQTNRQAYDAACGWIERNATSFARAVSRGHGKDHLQALGNALHAAQDSFSASHVTRELLAPERPGHIVDIDVYAEQDHTHHAAADVAWLQMPWLLDLAALASATLVELVIDEAGQQGRGLDGLRGFPAYREQWLRASPTL
;
A
#
# COMPACT_ATOMS: atom_id res chain seq x y z
N MET A 1 -0.40 -3.87 -14.80
CA MET A 1 0.22 -4.58 -13.66
C MET A 1 1.70 -4.21 -13.61
N ASP A 2 1.99 -3.17 -12.83
CA ASP A 2 3.35 -2.70 -12.56
C ASP A 2 3.87 -3.28 -11.24
N LEU A 3 4.44 -4.48 -11.33
CA LEU A 3 5.06 -5.15 -10.18
C LEU A 3 6.31 -4.43 -9.69
N GLU A 4 7.02 -3.71 -10.56
CA GLU A 4 8.31 -3.11 -10.23
C GLU A 4 8.15 -1.75 -9.56
N GLY A 5 7.16 -0.95 -9.96
CA GLY A 5 6.81 0.32 -9.30
C GLY A 5 6.44 0.13 -7.84
N HIS A 6 5.51 -0.79 -7.53
CA HIS A 6 5.13 -1.10 -6.15
C HIS A 6 6.32 -1.56 -5.30
N ARG A 7 7.20 -2.39 -5.88
CA ARG A 7 8.42 -2.83 -5.20
C ARG A 7 9.34 -1.65 -4.89
N ARG A 8 9.60 -0.78 -5.87
CA ARG A 8 10.48 0.39 -5.72
C ARG A 8 9.91 1.40 -4.72
N ILE A 9 8.61 1.70 -4.80
CA ILE A 9 7.93 2.60 -3.87
C ILE A 9 8.07 2.06 -2.44
N THR A 10 7.80 0.77 -2.25
CA THR A 10 7.86 0.16 -0.91
C THR A 10 9.30 0.09 -0.39
N ALA A 11 10.28 -0.20 -1.25
CA ALA A 11 11.70 -0.16 -0.87
C ALA A 11 12.11 1.25 -0.42
N ARG A 12 11.76 2.28 -1.20
CA ARG A 12 12.02 3.68 -0.86
C ARG A 12 11.31 4.09 0.44
N ALA A 13 10.10 3.60 0.67
CA ALA A 13 9.37 3.82 1.92
C ALA A 13 10.11 3.26 3.15
N MET A 14 10.76 2.09 3.01
CA MET A 14 11.55 1.49 4.10
C MET A 14 12.83 2.28 4.39
N GLU A 15 13.46 2.87 3.36
CA GLU A 15 14.59 3.79 3.54
C GLU A 15 14.16 5.05 4.32
N LEU A 16 13.10 5.71 3.87
CA LEU A 16 12.53 6.90 4.51
C LEU A 16 12.12 6.61 5.97
N LEU A 17 11.52 5.44 6.21
CA LEU A 17 11.18 5.00 7.56
C LEU A 17 12.43 4.83 8.42
N SER A 18 13.47 4.17 7.90
CA SER A 18 14.74 4.00 8.62
C SER A 18 15.39 5.35 8.96
N GLU A 19 15.33 6.33 8.06
CA GLU A 19 15.82 7.69 8.29
C GLU A 19 15.06 8.38 9.44
N ARG A 20 13.72 8.26 9.47
CA ARG A 20 12.86 8.87 10.51
C ARG A 20 12.98 8.22 11.88
N LEU A 21 13.01 6.89 11.91
CA LEU A 21 12.99 6.12 13.17
C LEU A 21 14.36 6.07 13.85
N GLY A 22 15.44 6.23 13.08
CA GLY A 22 16.80 6.00 13.56
C GLY A 22 17.11 4.51 13.80
N ALA A 23 18.40 4.20 13.92
CA ALA A 23 18.90 2.83 13.91
C ALA A 23 18.31 1.93 15.03
N ALA A 24 18.15 2.46 16.25
CA ALA A 24 17.68 1.70 17.39
C ALA A 24 16.22 1.25 17.24
N ARG A 25 15.32 2.18 16.89
CA ARG A 25 13.90 1.88 16.70
C ARG A 25 13.68 1.03 15.45
N MET A 26 14.43 1.29 14.38
CA MET A 26 14.36 0.48 13.16
C MET A 26 14.81 -0.98 13.39
N SER A 27 15.82 -1.21 14.23
CA SER A 27 16.26 -2.56 14.60
C SER A 27 15.13 -3.36 15.29
N SER A 28 14.41 -2.73 16.22
CA SER A 28 13.26 -3.34 16.89
C SER A 28 12.13 -3.68 15.90
N VAL A 29 11.83 -2.75 15.00
CA VAL A 29 10.78 -2.88 13.98
C VAL A 29 11.11 -3.95 12.94
N ARG A 30 12.39 -4.11 12.58
CA ARG A 30 12.83 -5.06 11.54
C ARG A 30 12.36 -6.48 11.82
N SER A 31 12.38 -6.90 13.08
CA SER A 31 11.90 -8.23 13.51
C SER A 31 10.42 -8.51 13.20
N GLN A 32 9.62 -7.45 13.01
CA GLN A 32 8.20 -7.51 12.70
C GLN A 32 7.90 -7.32 11.21
N LEU A 33 8.82 -6.70 10.46
CA LEU A 33 8.64 -6.37 9.04
C LEU A 33 9.28 -7.39 8.10
N PHE A 34 10.21 -8.21 8.57
CA PHE A 34 10.96 -9.12 7.71
C PHE A 34 10.86 -10.56 8.21
N SER A 35 10.64 -11.49 7.29
CA SER A 35 10.72 -12.93 7.53
C SER A 35 11.89 -13.49 6.75
N PRO A 36 12.70 -14.41 7.30
CA PRO A 36 13.59 -15.22 6.47
C PRO A 36 12.75 -15.97 5.42
N ALA A 37 13.19 -16.00 4.15
CA ALA A 37 12.53 -16.85 3.16
C ALA A 37 12.70 -18.30 3.59
N SER A 38 11.58 -19.02 3.71
CA SER A 38 11.59 -20.47 3.87
C SER A 38 11.93 -21.12 2.54
N ASN A 39 13.22 -21.20 2.22
CA ASN A 39 13.83 -22.17 1.31
C ASN A 39 15.27 -22.38 1.79
N ALA A 40 15.38 -22.98 2.98
CA ALA A 40 16.57 -23.71 3.37
C ALA A 40 16.35 -25.16 2.96
N ASP A 41 16.44 -25.43 1.66
CA ASP A 41 16.86 -26.75 1.20
C ASP A 41 17.87 -26.55 0.07
N GLU A 42 19.04 -27.12 0.33
CA GLU A 42 20.13 -27.43 -0.61
C GLU A 42 20.75 -26.28 -1.42
N GLY A 43 21.81 -25.68 -0.84
CA GLY A 43 22.91 -25.14 -1.65
C GLY A 43 23.20 -23.65 -1.48
N GLY A 44 23.75 -23.26 -0.32
CA GLY A 44 24.73 -22.17 -0.19
C GLY A 44 24.40 -20.76 -0.68
N MET A 45 23.20 -20.49 -1.20
CA MET A 45 22.75 -19.15 -1.53
C MET A 45 22.13 -18.51 -0.29
N ALA A 46 22.61 -17.33 0.08
CA ALA A 46 22.12 -16.56 1.21
C ALA A 46 20.58 -16.51 1.20
N SER A 47 19.96 -16.95 2.29
CA SER A 47 18.50 -16.87 2.48
C SER A 47 18.06 -15.42 2.31
N ARG A 48 17.35 -15.11 1.22
CA ARG A 48 16.78 -13.79 0.99
C ARG A 48 15.68 -13.56 2.04
N GLU A 49 15.72 -12.45 2.78
CA GLU A 49 14.58 -12.07 3.62
C GLU A 49 13.42 -11.60 2.73
N LEU A 50 12.20 -12.10 2.98
CA LEU A 50 10.99 -11.55 2.39
C LEU A 50 10.51 -10.39 3.27
N GLY A 51 10.21 -9.26 2.64
CA GLY A 51 9.82 -8.04 3.34
C GLY A 51 8.65 -7.31 2.68
N PRO A 52 8.26 -6.13 3.19
CA PRO A 52 7.11 -5.39 2.69
C PRO A 52 7.10 -5.18 1.17
N PRO A 53 8.24 -4.93 0.48
CA PRO A 53 8.25 -4.81 -0.98
C PRO A 53 7.80 -6.08 -1.72
N ASP A 54 8.10 -7.28 -1.21
CA ASP A 54 7.67 -8.52 -1.83
C ASP A 54 6.15 -8.71 -1.67
N PHE A 55 5.60 -8.36 -0.49
CA PHE A 55 4.18 -8.54 -0.17
C PHE A 55 3.26 -7.48 -0.80
N ALA A 56 3.76 -6.26 -1.05
CA ALA A 56 3.02 -5.23 -1.79
C ALA A 56 2.71 -5.73 -3.22
N VAL A 57 3.70 -6.35 -3.86
CA VAL A 57 3.59 -6.94 -5.20
C VAL A 57 2.80 -8.26 -5.20
N GLN A 58 2.82 -9.00 -4.10
CA GLN A 58 2.13 -10.29 -4.00
C GLN A 58 0.61 -10.17 -4.15
N ARG A 59 0.01 -9.01 -3.83
CA ARG A 59 -1.45 -8.80 -4.01
C ARG A 59 -1.86 -8.92 -5.48
N ASP A 60 -1.14 -8.26 -6.38
CA ASP A 60 -1.31 -8.35 -7.82
C ASP A 60 -1.30 -9.82 -8.29
N ILE A 61 -0.25 -10.56 -7.88
CA ILE A 61 -0.07 -11.97 -8.23
C ILE A 61 -1.25 -12.82 -7.73
N LEU A 62 -1.70 -12.59 -6.49
CA LEU A 62 -2.85 -13.31 -5.93
C LEU A 62 -4.14 -13.00 -6.68
N ASP A 63 -4.38 -11.74 -7.07
CA ASP A 63 -5.57 -11.36 -7.84
C ASP A 63 -5.60 -12.06 -9.20
N VAL A 64 -4.46 -12.15 -9.90
CA VAL A 64 -4.35 -12.86 -11.19
C VAL A 64 -4.74 -14.32 -11.04
N ILE A 65 -4.21 -14.98 -10.00
CA ILE A 65 -4.35 -16.42 -9.81
C ILE A 65 -5.74 -16.79 -9.24
N THR A 66 -6.32 -15.97 -8.36
CA THR A 66 -7.44 -16.41 -7.51
C THR A 66 -8.76 -15.72 -7.79
N LEU A 67 -8.76 -14.43 -8.13
CA LEU A 67 -9.99 -13.63 -8.23
C LEU A 67 -10.27 -13.15 -9.65
N GLY A 68 -9.29 -13.31 -10.54
CA GLY A 68 -9.25 -12.65 -11.83
C GLY A 68 -8.93 -11.19 -11.61
N HIS A 69 -7.64 -10.84 -11.69
CA HIS A 69 -7.17 -9.45 -11.61
C HIS A 69 -7.92 -8.55 -12.60
N TRP A 70 -8.39 -9.09 -13.73
CA TRP A 70 -9.16 -8.38 -14.74
C TRP A 70 -10.69 -8.36 -14.51
N ARG A 71 -11.15 -8.69 -13.30
CA ARG A 71 -12.58 -8.74 -12.93
C ARG A 71 -12.83 -7.82 -11.74
N ASP A 72 -14.06 -7.31 -11.62
CA ASP A 72 -14.52 -6.45 -10.52
C ASP A 72 -14.09 -6.94 -9.13
N ARG A 73 -14.05 -8.27 -8.92
CA ARG A 73 -13.67 -8.89 -7.65
C ARG A 73 -12.18 -8.73 -7.30
N GLY A 74 -11.29 -8.77 -8.28
CA GLY A 74 -9.86 -8.50 -8.09
C GLY A 74 -9.62 -6.99 -7.96
N GLN A 75 -10.22 -6.20 -8.83
CA GLN A 75 -9.98 -4.77 -8.97
C GLN A 75 -10.37 -3.92 -7.75
N ARG A 76 -11.30 -4.39 -6.92
CA ARG A 76 -11.62 -3.72 -5.64
C ARG A 76 -10.43 -3.58 -4.68
N HIS A 77 -9.32 -4.30 -4.93
CA HIS A 77 -8.08 -4.19 -4.14
C HIS A 77 -7.11 -3.13 -4.67
N HIS A 78 -7.39 -2.56 -5.85
CA HIS A 78 -6.49 -1.72 -6.63
C HIS A 78 -6.87 -0.22 -6.58
N PHE A 79 -7.61 0.21 -5.54
CA PHE A 79 -8.21 1.56 -5.51
C PHE A 79 -9.06 1.90 -6.77
N MET A 80 -9.67 0.89 -7.39
CA MET A 80 -10.50 1.04 -8.60
C MET A 80 -12.00 0.94 -8.29
N ARG A 81 -12.80 1.51 -9.20
CA ARG A 81 -14.26 1.47 -9.13
C ARG A 81 -14.84 0.36 -10.00
N THR A 82 -15.83 -0.35 -9.48
CA THR A 82 -16.68 -1.22 -10.30
C THR A 82 -17.76 -0.40 -11.01
N ARG A 83 -18.30 -0.86 -12.14
CA ARG A 83 -19.34 -0.13 -12.89
C ARG A 83 -20.57 0.26 -12.06
N ALA A 84 -20.90 -0.53 -11.04
CA ALA A 84 -22.06 -0.31 -10.19
C ALA A 84 -21.83 0.69 -9.04
N GLN A 85 -20.58 1.08 -8.78
CA GLN A 85 -20.23 1.98 -7.69
C GLN A 85 -20.19 3.43 -8.18
N THR A 86 -20.55 4.38 -7.31
CA THR A 86 -20.17 5.79 -7.46
C THR A 86 -18.71 6.00 -7.04
N ASN A 87 -18.11 7.13 -7.42
CA ASN A 87 -16.76 7.51 -7.00
C ASN A 87 -16.64 7.53 -5.47
N ARG A 88 -17.58 8.19 -4.78
CA ARG A 88 -17.62 8.19 -3.32
C ARG A 88 -17.69 6.79 -2.69
N GLN A 89 -18.48 5.88 -3.26
CA GLN A 89 -18.57 4.50 -2.76
C GLN A 89 -17.27 3.72 -2.96
N ALA A 90 -16.62 3.87 -4.12
CA ALA A 90 -15.33 3.24 -4.40
C ALA A 90 -14.24 3.78 -3.47
N TYR A 91 -14.21 5.11 -3.27
CA TYR A 91 -13.30 5.79 -2.35
C TYR A 91 -13.41 5.24 -0.92
N ASP A 92 -14.63 5.15 -0.38
CA ASP A 92 -14.86 4.64 0.97
C ASP A 92 -14.50 3.17 1.12
N ALA A 93 -14.80 2.37 0.09
CA ALA A 93 -14.42 0.97 0.05
C ALA A 93 -12.89 0.79 0.05
N ALA A 94 -12.17 1.58 -0.75
CA ALA A 94 -10.72 1.54 -0.86
C ALA A 94 -10.04 2.03 0.43
N CYS A 95 -10.46 3.18 0.99
CA CYS A 95 -9.96 3.67 2.27
C CYS A 95 -10.20 2.66 3.40
N GLY A 96 -11.41 2.10 3.48
CA GLY A 96 -11.73 1.07 4.46
C GLY A 96 -10.92 -0.22 4.25
N TRP A 97 -10.58 -0.57 3.01
CA TRP A 97 -9.70 -1.71 2.71
C TRP A 97 -8.29 -1.50 3.25
N ILE A 98 -7.71 -0.32 3.00
CA ILE A 98 -6.39 0.07 3.52
C ILE A 98 -6.41 0.01 5.04
N GLU A 99 -7.38 0.66 5.69
CA GLU A 99 -7.48 0.72 7.15
C GLU A 99 -7.61 -0.67 7.79
N ARG A 100 -8.50 -1.52 7.26
CA ARG A 100 -8.71 -2.87 7.82
C ARG A 100 -7.46 -3.74 7.72
N ASN A 101 -6.77 -3.69 6.58
CA ASN A 101 -5.56 -4.47 6.38
C ASN A 101 -4.40 -3.94 7.23
N ALA A 102 -4.22 -2.62 7.31
CA ALA A 102 -3.23 -1.99 8.18
C ALA A 102 -3.50 -2.26 9.67
N THR A 103 -4.77 -2.19 10.10
CA THR A 103 -5.22 -2.56 11.46
C THR A 103 -4.95 -4.04 11.75
N SER A 104 -5.22 -4.94 10.80
CA SER A 104 -4.94 -6.36 10.93
C SER A 104 -3.44 -6.61 11.16
N PHE A 105 -2.58 -5.93 10.40
CA PHE A 105 -1.13 -6.01 10.60
C PHE A 105 -0.72 -5.44 11.97
N ALA A 106 -1.23 -4.27 12.35
CA ALA A 106 -0.95 -3.64 13.65
C ALA A 106 -1.29 -4.56 14.84
N ARG A 107 -2.43 -5.24 14.75
CA ARG A 107 -2.86 -6.27 15.72
C ARG A 107 -1.88 -7.45 15.80
N ALA A 108 -1.28 -7.85 14.68
CA ALA A 108 -0.28 -8.92 14.68
C ALA A 108 1.03 -8.43 15.32
N VAL A 109 1.49 -7.23 14.96
CA VAL A 109 2.66 -6.57 15.55
C VAL A 109 2.51 -6.43 17.06
N SER A 110 1.35 -5.99 17.55
CA SER A 110 1.10 -5.83 18.99
C SER A 110 1.09 -7.13 19.79
N ARG A 111 1.06 -8.27 19.09
CA ARG A 111 1.20 -9.63 19.65
C ARG A 111 2.57 -10.25 19.36
N GLY A 112 3.46 -9.55 18.67
CA GLY A 112 4.80 -10.04 18.29
C GLY A 112 4.83 -10.95 17.06
N HIS A 113 3.76 -10.97 16.27
CA HIS A 113 3.57 -11.86 15.11
C HIS A 113 3.52 -11.08 13.78
N GLY A 114 4.06 -9.86 13.70
CA GLY A 114 3.98 -9.02 12.50
C GLY A 114 4.44 -9.75 11.23
N LYS A 115 5.59 -10.41 11.28
CA LYS A 115 6.19 -11.10 10.13
C LYS A 115 5.28 -12.18 9.50
N ASP A 116 4.40 -12.78 10.29
CA ASP A 116 3.47 -13.83 9.83
C ASP A 116 2.23 -13.23 9.13
N HIS A 117 2.07 -11.91 9.20
CA HIS A 117 0.93 -11.15 8.67
C HIS A 117 1.34 -10.09 7.64
N LEU A 118 2.55 -10.18 7.06
CA LEU A 118 3.06 -9.21 6.08
C LEU A 118 2.16 -9.05 4.86
N GLN A 119 1.38 -10.06 4.49
CA GLN A 119 0.38 -9.94 3.41
C GLN A 119 -0.66 -8.85 3.71
N ALA A 120 -1.08 -8.68 4.96
CA ALA A 120 -2.02 -7.62 5.33
C ALA A 120 -1.37 -6.24 5.14
N LEU A 121 -0.12 -6.07 5.57
CA LEU A 121 0.61 -4.83 5.31
C LEU A 121 0.77 -4.57 3.81
N GLY A 122 1.18 -5.59 3.04
CA GLY A 122 1.34 -5.53 1.60
C GLY A 122 0.06 -5.09 0.88
N ASN A 123 -1.09 -5.66 1.25
CA ASN A 123 -2.39 -5.27 0.68
C ASN A 123 -2.74 -3.79 0.95
N ALA A 124 -2.43 -3.29 2.15
CA ALA A 124 -2.70 -1.91 2.52
C ALA A 124 -1.79 -0.94 1.76
N LEU A 125 -0.50 -1.28 1.68
CA LEU A 125 0.51 -0.51 0.94
C LEU A 125 0.19 -0.46 -0.55
N HIS A 126 -0.09 -1.59 -1.17
CA HIS A 126 -0.44 -1.69 -2.59
C HIS A 126 -1.62 -0.79 -2.94
N ALA A 127 -2.76 -0.94 -2.26
CA ALA A 127 -3.94 -0.10 -2.51
C ALA A 127 -3.66 1.40 -2.25
N ALA A 128 -2.86 1.74 -1.23
CA ALA A 128 -2.47 3.12 -0.99
C ALA A 128 -1.59 3.68 -2.13
N GLN A 129 -0.72 2.86 -2.70
CA GLN A 129 0.14 3.21 -3.83
C GLN A 129 -0.66 3.39 -5.11
N ASP A 130 -1.62 2.50 -5.40
CA ASP A 130 -2.53 2.63 -6.55
C ASP A 130 -3.27 3.96 -6.57
N SER A 131 -3.57 4.50 -5.39
CA SER A 131 -4.18 5.82 -5.29
C SER A 131 -3.29 6.95 -5.82
N PHE A 132 -2.02 6.73 -6.19
CA PHE A 132 -1.16 7.72 -6.84
C PHE A 132 -0.99 7.45 -8.34
N SER A 133 -1.56 6.36 -8.86
CA SER A 133 -1.48 5.99 -10.26
C SER A 133 -2.52 6.76 -11.06
N ALA A 134 -2.09 7.38 -12.16
CA ALA A 134 -3.00 8.00 -13.12
C ALA A 134 -3.89 6.98 -13.84
N SER A 135 -3.52 5.69 -13.79
CA SER A 135 -4.33 4.57 -14.26
C SER A 135 -5.44 4.18 -13.28
N HIS A 136 -5.52 4.79 -12.10
CA HIS A 136 -6.50 4.37 -11.09
C HIS A 136 -7.34 5.52 -10.57
N VAL A 137 -6.72 6.68 -10.39
CA VAL A 137 -7.41 7.87 -9.90
C VAL A 137 -6.96 9.10 -10.66
N THR A 138 -7.87 10.06 -10.76
CA THR A 138 -7.50 11.43 -11.12
C THR A 138 -7.38 12.27 -9.87
N ARG A 139 -6.30 13.05 -9.77
CA ARG A 139 -6.03 13.99 -8.67
C ARG A 139 -5.94 15.42 -9.15
N GLU A 140 -6.67 16.32 -8.52
CA GLU A 140 -6.48 17.77 -8.68
C GLU A 140 -5.39 18.28 -7.72
N LEU A 141 -4.75 19.39 -8.07
CA LEU A 141 -3.76 20.06 -7.22
C LEU A 141 -2.53 19.20 -6.86
N LEU A 142 -2.28 18.10 -7.57
CA LEU A 142 -1.10 17.26 -7.42
C LEU A 142 0.18 18.08 -7.73
N ALA A 143 1.15 18.03 -6.84
CA ALA A 143 2.43 18.72 -6.96
C ALA A 143 3.52 17.92 -6.21
N PRO A 144 4.83 18.13 -6.46
CA PRO A 144 5.90 17.33 -5.87
C PRO A 144 5.85 17.16 -4.34
N GLU A 145 5.37 18.16 -3.61
CA GLU A 145 5.27 18.14 -2.14
C GLU A 145 3.83 17.92 -1.63
N ARG A 146 2.86 17.77 -2.54
CA ARG A 146 1.44 17.73 -2.20
C ARG A 146 0.70 16.65 -3.00
N PRO A 147 0.09 15.67 -2.33
CA PRO A 147 -0.59 14.55 -3.01
C PRO A 147 -1.87 14.96 -3.75
N GLY A 148 -2.38 16.19 -3.57
CA GLY A 148 -3.60 16.65 -4.23
C GLY A 148 -4.86 15.97 -3.68
N HIS A 149 -6.01 16.25 -4.30
CA HIS A 149 -7.30 15.66 -3.94
C HIS A 149 -7.76 14.71 -5.02
N ILE A 150 -8.24 13.53 -4.63
CA ILE A 150 -8.86 12.56 -5.54
C ILE A 150 -10.20 13.12 -6.01
N VAL A 151 -10.35 13.32 -7.32
CA VAL A 151 -11.56 13.86 -7.96
C VAL A 151 -12.31 12.82 -8.78
N ASP A 152 -11.64 11.76 -9.21
CA ASP A 152 -12.25 10.66 -9.96
C ASP A 152 -11.55 9.34 -9.64
N ILE A 153 -12.29 8.24 -9.76
CA ILE A 153 -11.78 6.88 -9.60
C ILE A 153 -12.22 6.07 -10.82
N ASP A 154 -11.21 5.58 -11.53
CA ASP A 154 -11.40 4.94 -12.82
C ASP A 154 -12.16 3.62 -12.70
N VAL A 155 -12.93 3.32 -13.74
CA VAL A 155 -13.63 2.05 -13.90
C VAL A 155 -12.76 1.12 -14.71
N TYR A 156 -12.22 0.09 -14.07
CA TYR A 156 -11.26 -0.81 -14.70
C TYR A 156 -11.80 -1.44 -16.00
N ALA A 157 -13.06 -1.87 -15.98
CA ALA A 157 -13.70 -2.53 -17.11
C ALA A 157 -13.90 -1.63 -18.35
N GLU A 158 -13.64 -0.33 -18.22
CA GLU A 158 -13.81 0.69 -19.27
C GLU A 158 -12.48 1.28 -19.74
N GLN A 159 -11.36 0.88 -19.13
CA GLN A 159 -10.05 1.39 -19.51
C GLN A 159 -9.50 0.68 -20.74
N ASP A 160 -8.78 1.45 -21.57
CA ASP A 160 -7.86 0.87 -22.54
C ASP A 160 -6.70 0.22 -21.79
N HIS A 161 -6.72 -1.12 -21.74
CA HIS A 161 -5.75 -1.91 -20.97
C HIS A 161 -4.29 -1.74 -21.43
N THR A 162 -4.06 -1.27 -22.66
CA THR A 162 -2.71 -0.97 -23.16
C THR A 162 -2.24 0.39 -22.64
N HIS A 163 -3.11 1.40 -22.61
CA HIS A 163 -2.83 2.68 -21.95
C HIS A 163 -2.72 2.53 -20.43
N HIS A 164 -3.56 1.69 -19.82
CA HIS A 164 -3.53 1.41 -18.39
C HIS A 164 -2.18 0.84 -17.96
N ALA A 165 -1.63 -0.14 -18.70
CA ALA A 165 -0.30 -0.67 -18.41
C ALA A 165 0.82 0.38 -18.59
N ALA A 166 0.66 1.33 -19.50
CA ALA A 166 1.64 2.42 -19.71
C ALA A 166 1.54 3.50 -18.61
N ALA A 167 0.35 3.82 -18.13
CA ALA A 167 0.14 4.75 -17.03
C ALA A 167 0.43 4.12 -15.65
N ASP A 168 0.31 2.79 -15.53
CA ASP A 168 0.78 2.02 -14.37
C ASP A 168 2.29 2.12 -14.17
N VAL A 169 3.06 2.52 -15.19
CA VAL A 169 4.51 2.73 -15.05
C VAL A 169 4.88 4.22 -15.09
N ALA A 170 3.89 5.13 -15.08
CA ALA A 170 4.12 6.57 -15.23
C ALA A 170 4.96 7.17 -14.10
N TRP A 171 4.89 6.63 -12.88
CA TRP A 171 5.79 7.01 -11.79
C TRP A 171 7.27 6.65 -12.05
N LEU A 172 7.59 5.78 -13.01
CA LEU A 172 8.97 5.63 -13.50
C LEU A 172 9.46 6.88 -14.25
N GLN A 173 8.53 7.66 -14.80
CA GLN A 173 8.80 8.89 -15.55
C GLN A 173 8.65 10.15 -14.68
N MET A 174 8.00 10.06 -13.53
CA MET A 174 7.83 11.15 -12.55
C MET A 174 8.42 10.77 -11.19
N PRO A 175 9.73 10.95 -10.98
CA PRO A 175 10.40 10.53 -9.73
C PRO A 175 9.77 11.10 -8.45
N TRP A 176 9.29 12.35 -8.50
CA TRP A 176 8.63 12.99 -7.36
C TRP A 176 7.29 12.34 -7.00
N LEU A 177 6.58 11.73 -7.97
CA LEU A 177 5.33 11.01 -7.71
C LEU A 177 5.61 9.68 -6.99
N LEU A 178 6.68 8.99 -7.38
CA LEU A 178 7.19 7.83 -6.65
C LEU A 178 7.55 8.21 -5.21
N ASP A 179 8.23 9.33 -5.00
CA ASP A 179 8.57 9.82 -3.67
C ASP A 179 7.32 10.14 -2.83
N LEU A 180 6.28 10.75 -3.40
CA LEU A 180 5.01 10.96 -2.69
C LEU A 180 4.34 9.64 -2.27
N ALA A 181 4.27 8.67 -3.18
CA ALA A 181 3.71 7.34 -2.87
C ALA A 181 4.56 6.61 -1.81
N ALA A 182 5.89 6.80 -1.83
CA ALA A 182 6.80 6.24 -0.84
C ALA A 182 6.66 6.92 0.53
N LEU A 183 6.48 8.24 0.57
CA LEU A 183 6.20 9.00 1.79
C LEU A 183 4.85 8.60 2.39
N ALA A 184 3.81 8.42 1.58
CA ALA A 184 2.52 7.90 2.01
C ALA A 184 2.67 6.48 2.58
N SER A 185 3.42 5.61 1.91
CA SER A 185 3.69 4.24 2.36
C SER A 185 4.46 4.22 3.69
N ALA A 186 5.52 5.01 3.83
CA ALA A 186 6.31 5.11 5.05
C ALA A 186 5.47 5.62 6.23
N THR A 187 4.64 6.65 5.98
CA THR A 187 3.75 7.22 7.00
C THR A 187 2.69 6.22 7.47
N LEU A 188 2.18 5.36 6.57
CA LEU A 188 1.25 4.30 6.95
C LEU A 188 1.93 3.23 7.83
N VAL A 189 3.15 2.82 7.46
CA VAL A 189 3.90 1.81 8.22
C VAL A 189 4.25 2.33 9.60
N GLU A 190 4.71 3.59 9.69
CA GLU A 190 4.99 4.29 10.94
C GLU A 190 3.75 4.35 11.85
N LEU A 191 2.60 4.80 11.30
CA LEU A 191 1.32 4.81 12.01
C LEU A 191 0.97 3.44 12.58
N VAL A 192 1.11 2.38 11.79
CA VAL A 192 0.79 1.02 12.24
C VAL A 192 1.69 0.58 13.39
N ILE A 193 3.00 0.80 13.28
CA ILE A 193 3.96 0.44 14.32
C ILE A 193 3.66 1.20 15.61
N ASP A 194 3.39 2.50 15.52
CA ASP A 194 3.11 3.33 16.68
C ASP A 194 1.82 2.95 17.38
N GLU A 195 0.75 2.72 16.63
CA GLU A 195 -0.52 2.29 17.22
C GLU A 195 -0.40 0.89 17.84
N ALA A 196 0.34 -0.03 17.22
CA ALA A 196 0.63 -1.34 17.79
C ALA A 196 1.37 -1.25 19.13
N GLY A 197 2.36 -0.35 19.23
CA GLY A 197 3.10 -0.11 20.46
C GLY A 197 2.28 0.57 21.56
N GLN A 198 1.44 1.55 21.19
CA GLN A 198 0.67 2.35 22.16
C GLN A 198 -0.59 1.64 22.67
N GLN A 199 -1.32 0.94 21.79
CA GLN A 199 -2.57 0.28 22.16
C GLN A 199 -2.37 -1.17 22.61
N GLY A 200 -1.25 -1.79 22.23
CA GLY A 200 -0.94 -3.17 22.58
C GLY A 200 -2.04 -4.14 22.14
N ARG A 201 -2.43 -5.05 23.04
CA ARG A 201 -3.44 -6.09 22.75
C ARG A 201 -4.87 -5.56 22.59
N GLY A 202 -5.13 -4.31 22.99
CA GLY A 202 -6.44 -3.65 22.89
C GLY A 202 -6.71 -2.97 21.54
N LEU A 203 -5.85 -3.16 20.54
CA LEU A 203 -5.95 -2.46 19.26
C LEU A 203 -7.23 -2.81 18.51
N ASP A 204 -8.16 -1.86 18.50
CA ASP A 204 -9.45 -1.87 17.81
C ASP A 204 -9.31 -1.33 16.37
N GLY A 205 -8.52 -0.27 16.20
CA GLY A 205 -8.31 0.41 14.93
C GLY A 205 -7.10 1.34 15.02
N LEU A 206 -6.81 2.01 13.91
CA LEU A 206 -5.71 2.97 13.83
C LEU A 206 -6.24 4.39 14.11
N ARG A 207 -6.05 4.90 15.33
CA ARG A 207 -6.59 6.23 15.72
C ARG A 207 -6.05 7.36 14.84
N GLY A 208 -4.83 7.22 14.33
CA GLY A 208 -4.24 8.16 13.37
C GLY A 208 -4.69 7.99 11.91
N PHE A 209 -5.48 6.97 11.56
CA PHE A 209 -5.89 6.74 10.17
C PHE A 209 -6.72 7.88 9.55
N PRO A 210 -7.63 8.56 10.27
CA PRO A 210 -8.32 9.74 9.73
C PRO A 210 -7.36 10.85 9.27
N ALA A 211 -6.29 11.11 10.03
CA ALA A 211 -5.27 12.08 9.67
C ALA A 211 -4.43 11.60 8.47
N TYR A 212 -4.07 10.31 8.45
CA TYR A 212 -3.41 9.69 7.28
C TYR A 212 -4.26 9.85 6.01
N ARG A 213 -5.56 9.56 6.09
CA ARG A 213 -6.50 9.67 4.97
C ARG A 213 -6.62 11.12 4.50
N GLU A 214 -6.76 12.07 5.43
CA GLU A 214 -6.85 13.50 5.11
C GLU A 214 -5.55 14.03 4.45
N GLN A 215 -4.39 13.49 4.83
CA GLN A 215 -3.12 13.90 4.24
C GLN A 215 -2.89 13.29 2.86
N TRP A 216 -3.04 11.98 2.72
CA TRP A 216 -2.53 11.23 1.56
C TRP A 216 -3.61 10.81 0.57
N LEU A 217 -4.83 10.59 1.06
CA LEU A 217 -5.95 10.02 0.32
C LEU A 217 -7.13 11.00 0.29
N ARG A 218 -6.89 12.30 0.36
CA ARG A 218 -7.99 13.26 0.48
C ARG A 218 -8.90 13.22 -0.73
N ALA A 219 -10.20 13.02 -0.51
CA ALA A 219 -11.21 13.19 -1.55
C ALA A 219 -11.52 14.69 -1.76
N SER A 220 -11.76 15.07 -3.01
CA SER A 220 -12.33 16.38 -3.32
C SER A 220 -13.78 16.46 -2.80
N PRO A 221 -14.27 17.65 -2.39
CA PRO A 221 -15.67 17.81 -1.97
C PRO A 221 -16.71 17.41 -3.02
N THR A 222 -16.32 17.33 -4.30
CA THR A 222 -17.18 16.98 -5.43
C THR A 222 -17.07 15.51 -5.87
N LEU A 223 -16.36 14.66 -5.12
CA LEU A 223 -16.16 13.25 -5.43
C LEU A 223 -17.45 12.41 -5.34
#